data_AF-A0A8I2ZUN5-F1
#
_entry.id   AF-A0A8I2ZUN5-F1
#
_cell.length_a   1.000
_cell.length_b   1.000
_cell.length_c   1.000
_cell.angle_alpha   90.00
_cell.angle_beta   90.00
_cell.angle_gamma   90.00
#
_symmetry.space_group_name_H-M   'P 1'
#
loop_
_entity.id
_entity.type
_entity.pdbx_description
1 polymer ?
#
loop_
_entity_poly.entity_id
_entity_poly.type
_entity_poly.pdbx_seq_one_letter_code
_entity_poly.pdbx_strand_id
1 'polypeptide(L)' 'MTDYGFEGHPLRKDFPLTGYTEIRFDEEKKRIVTEPLELTQAFRNFEGGTSAWEQIGAGDDRRPESFKLPTPKPEEEPKK' A
#
# COMPACT_ATOMS: atom_id res chain seq x y z
N MET A 1 -0.30 13.51 15.79
CA MET A 1 -1.45 13.50 14.86
C MET A 1 -2.35 12.28 15.09
N THR A 2 -1.91 11.27 15.84
CA THR A 2 -2.79 10.29 16.49
C THR A 2 -3.27 10.83 17.84
N ASP A 3 -4.29 10.19 18.41
CA ASP A 3 -4.72 10.46 19.79
C ASP A 3 -3.60 10.12 20.79
N TYR A 4 -3.67 10.71 21.99
CA TYR A 4 -2.64 10.58 23.02
C TYR A 4 -2.51 9.15 23.56
N GLY A 5 -3.61 8.39 23.59
CA GLY A 5 -3.65 6.98 24.00
C GLY A 5 -3.61 5.98 22.84
N PHE A 6 -3.21 6.41 21.64
CA PHE A 6 -3.26 5.56 20.46
C PHE A 6 -2.13 4.52 20.44
N GLU A 7 -2.50 3.24 20.30
CA GLU A 7 -1.56 2.13 20.19
C GLU A 7 -1.42 1.67 18.74
N GLY A 8 -0.21 1.81 18.18
CA GLY A 8 0.13 1.35 16.83
C GLY A 8 0.56 2.47 15.87
N HIS A 9 0.78 2.10 14.61
CA HIS A 9 1.23 3.01 13.56
C HIS A 9 0.32 2.90 12.32
N PRO A 10 -0.62 3.84 12.11
CA PRO A 10 -1.72 3.66 11.15
C PRO A 10 -1.32 3.43 9.70
N LEU A 11 -0.16 3.95 9.29
CA LEU A 11 0.30 3.89 7.89
C LEU A 11 1.11 2.63 7.56
N ARG A 12 1.28 1.72 8.52
CA ARG A 12 1.91 0.42 8.23
C ARG A 12 0.92 -0.50 7.51
N LYS A 13 1.44 -1.37 6.65
CA LYS A 13 0.64 -2.25 5.78
C LYS A 13 -0.03 -3.41 6.51
N ASP A 14 0.42 -3.72 7.72
CA ASP A 14 -0.16 -4.69 8.64
C ASP A 14 -1.30 -4.11 9.50
N PHE A 15 -1.45 -2.78 9.52
CA PHE A 15 -2.50 -2.13 10.31
C PHE A 15 -3.85 -2.16 9.56
N PRO A 16 -4.94 -2.62 10.20
CA PRO A 16 -6.25 -2.68 9.55
C PRO A 16 -6.79 -1.26 9.30
N LEU A 17 -7.50 -1.08 8.18
CA LEU A 17 -8.04 0.23 7.77
C LEU A 17 -8.92 0.90 8.85
N THR A 18 -9.71 0.11 9.55
CA THR A 18 -10.66 0.57 10.57
C THR A 18 -10.04 0.69 11.96
N GLY A 19 -8.82 0.19 12.16
CA GLY A 19 -8.19 0.10 13.47
C GLY A 19 -8.78 -0.98 14.36
N TYR A 20 -8.46 -0.92 15.65
CA TYR A 20 -8.81 -1.93 16.66
C TYR A 20 -9.87 -1.47 17.66
N THR A 21 -10.03 -0.16 17.84
CA THR A 21 -10.87 0.43 18.88
C THR A 21 -11.79 1.48 18.31
N GLU A 22 -13.00 1.56 18.87
CA GLU A 22 -13.96 2.62 18.62
C GLU A 22 -14.25 3.41 19.90
N ILE A 23 -14.96 4.53 19.73
CA ILE A 23 -15.27 5.45 20.82
C ILE A 23 -16.78 5.60 20.90
N ARG A 24 -17.33 5.41 22.11
CA ARG A 24 -18.74 5.71 22.40
C ARG A 24 -18.89 6.50 23.70
N PHE A 25 -20.02 7.18 23.84
CA PHE A 25 -20.41 7.80 25.10
C PHE A 25 -21.12 6.77 25.99
N ASP A 26 -20.65 6.61 27.22
CA ASP A 26 -21.27 5.76 28.24
C ASP A 26 -22.02 6.65 29.23
N GLU A 27 -23.36 6.55 29.24
CA GLU A 27 -24.23 7.36 30.09
C GLU A 27 -24.08 7.01 31.58
N GLU A 28 -23.83 5.74 31.92
CA GLU A 28 -23.63 5.30 33.30
C GLU A 28 -22.38 5.93 33.92
N LYS A 29 -21.30 5.99 33.11
CA LYS A 29 -20.02 6.56 33.52
C LYS A 29 -19.89 8.05 33.21
N LYS A 30 -20.86 8.64 32.50
CA LYS A 30 -20.88 10.02 31.98
C LYS A 30 -19.58 10.44 31.30
N ARG A 31 -18.97 9.52 30.55
CA ARG A 31 -17.68 9.76 29.89
C ARG A 31 -17.59 9.03 28.57
N ILE A 32 -16.63 9.47 27.78
CA ILE A 32 -16.23 8.79 26.55
C ILE A 32 -15.42 7.55 26.93
N VAL A 33 -15.77 6.39 26.35
CA VAL A 33 -15.07 5.12 26.54
C VAL A 33 -14.54 4.61 25.20
N THR A 34 -13.37 3.97 25.25
CA THR A 34 -12.74 3.27 24.12
C THR A 34 -13.01 1.78 24.24
N GLU A 35 -13.63 1.18 23.25
CA GLU A 35 -14.00 -0.23 23.23
C GLU A 35 -13.47 -0.92 21.98
N PRO A 36 -13.37 -2.27 21.97
CA PRO A 36 -13.05 -3.01 20.75
C PRO A 36 -14.03 -2.67 19.63
N LEU A 37 -13.51 -2.56 18.41
CA LEU A 37 -14.29 -2.17 17.24
C LEU A 37 -15.40 -3.18 16.91
N GLU A 38 -16.63 -2.71 16.77
CA GLU A 38 -17.78 -3.50 16.29
C GLU A 38 -18.52 -2.76 15.16
N LEU A 39 -18.39 -3.25 13.92
CA LEU A 39 -19.04 -2.64 12.76
C LEU A 39 -20.38 -3.30 12.46
N THR A 40 -21.44 -2.49 12.35
CA THR A 40 -22.76 -2.94 11.86
C THR A 40 -22.70 -3.47 10.43
N GLN A 41 -21.82 -2.90 9.61
CA GLN A 41 -21.49 -3.39 8.27
C GLN A 41 -19.98 -3.49 8.12
N ALA A 42 -19.49 -4.68 7.76
CA ALA A 42 -18.07 -4.89 7.51
C ALA A 42 -17.57 -4.13 6.26
N PHE A 43 -16.28 -3.77 6.27
CA PHE A 43 -15.59 -3.20 5.11
C PHE A 43 -15.54 -4.24 3.97
N ARG A 44 -15.88 -3.81 2.76
CA ARG A 44 -15.82 -4.65 1.54
C ARG A 44 -14.62 -4.23 0.71
N ASN A 45 -13.62 -5.10 0.61
CA ASN A 45 -12.51 -4.87 -0.31
C ASN A 45 -12.93 -5.26 -1.74
N PHE A 46 -12.81 -4.32 -2.67
CA PHE A 46 -13.12 -4.53 -4.09
C PHE A 46 -11.87 -4.76 -4.95
N GLU A 47 -10.68 -4.83 -4.36
CA GLU A 47 -9.45 -5.20 -5.06
C GLU A 47 -9.52 -6.61 -5.67
N GLY A 48 -10.41 -7.49 -5.20
CA GLY A 48 -10.64 -8.79 -5.84
C GLY A 48 -11.14 -8.71 -7.29
N GLY A 49 -11.65 -7.56 -7.72
CA GLY A 49 -12.08 -7.29 -9.10
C GLY A 49 -11.01 -6.64 -9.97
N THR A 50 -9.76 -6.54 -9.52
CA THR A 50 -8.68 -5.96 -10.34
C THR A 50 -8.43 -6.79 -11.61
N SER A 51 -7.96 -6.13 -12.67
CA SER A 51 -7.63 -6.78 -13.94
C SER A 51 -6.75 -8.01 -13.75
N ALA A 52 -7.14 -9.12 -14.37
CA ALA A 52 -6.33 -10.35 -14.41
C ALA A 52 -5.11 -10.21 -15.36
N TRP A 53 -5.12 -9.20 -16.23
CA TRP A 53 -4.06 -8.90 -17.19
C TRP A 53 -3.22 -7.71 -16.74
N GLU A 54 -1.95 -7.74 -17.13
CA GLU A 54 -1.01 -6.64 -16.89
C GLU A 54 -1.53 -5.35 -17.52
N GLN A 55 -1.70 -4.31 -16.69
CA GLN A 55 -2.34 -3.06 -17.11
C GLN A 55 -1.38 -2.10 -17.84
N ILE A 56 -0.06 -2.26 -17.65
CA ILE A 56 0.97 -1.30 -18.09
C ILE A 56 2.13 -2.09 -18.71
N GLY A 57 2.72 -1.60 -19.79
CA GLY A 57 3.92 -2.19 -20.40
C GLY A 57 5.23 -1.75 -19.75
N ALA A 58 6.37 -2.11 -20.34
CA ALA A 58 7.72 -1.84 -19.81
C ALA A 58 8.11 -0.34 -19.68
N GLY A 59 7.27 0.59 -20.18
CA GLY A 59 7.58 2.01 -20.23
C GLY A 59 8.61 2.36 -21.31
N ASP A 60 9.05 3.62 -21.31
CA ASP A 60 10.09 4.14 -22.20
C ASP A 60 11.29 4.63 -21.39
N ASP A 61 12.50 4.23 -21.79
CA ASP A 61 13.73 4.56 -21.08
C ASP A 61 14.26 5.93 -21.52
N ARG A 62 13.96 6.96 -20.73
CA ARG A 62 14.40 8.33 -20.95
C ARG A 62 15.81 8.64 -20.43
N ARG A 63 16.61 7.64 -20.04
CA ARG A 63 17.99 7.87 -19.62
C ARG A 63 18.81 8.43 -20.80
N PRO A 64 19.63 9.48 -20.60
CA PRO A 64 20.53 9.95 -21.64
C PRO A 64 21.64 8.94 -21.91
N GLU A 65 22.15 8.91 -23.14
CA GLU A 65 23.18 7.95 -23.60
C GLU A 65 24.45 7.96 -22.74
N SER A 66 24.79 9.11 -22.12
CA SER A 66 25.92 9.24 -21.20
C SER A 66 25.80 8.41 -19.93
N PHE A 67 24.58 7.99 -19.55
CA PHE A 67 24.31 7.15 -18.37
C PHE A 67 23.93 5.72 -18.76
N LYS A 68 24.01 5.36 -20.05
CA LYS A 68 23.83 3.99 -20.52
C LYS A 68 25.20 3.29 -20.57
N LEU A 69 25.24 2.04 -20.14
CA LEU A 69 26.46 1.24 -20.21
C LEU A 69 26.80 1.00 -21.70
N PRO A 70 28.08 1.15 -22.11
CA PRO A 70 28.47 0.88 -23.49
C PRO A 70 28.30 -0.61 -23.79
N THR A 71 27.59 -0.93 -24.87
CA THR A 71 27.47 -2.31 -25.34
C THR A 71 28.78 -2.76 -25.99
N PRO A 72 29.27 -3.97 -25.71
CA PRO A 72 30.47 -4.50 -26.37
C PRO A 72 30.20 -4.66 -27.87
N LYS A 73 31.18 -4.31 -28.72
CA LYS A 73 31.08 -4.51 -30.16
C LYS A 73 31.01 -6.02 -30.48
N PRO A 74 30.16 -6.45 -31.43
CA PRO A 74 30.14 -7.84 -31.88
C PRO A 74 31.50 -8.21 -32.50
N GLU A 75 32.07 -9.34 -32.10
CA GLU A 75 33.27 -9.90 -32.69
C GLU A 75 32.92 -10.44 -34.09
N GLU A 76 33.55 -9.94 -35.15
CA GLU A 76 33.29 -10.38 -36.52
C GLU A 76 33.72 -11.85 -36.67
N GLU A 77 32.77 -12.76 -36.93
CA GLU A 77 33.12 -14.12 -37.33
C GLU A 77 33.94 -14.08 -38.62
N PRO A 78 35.09 -14.79 -38.70
CA PRO A 78 35.90 -14.81 -39.89
C PRO A 78 35.09 -15.42 -41.04
N LYS A 79 34.78 -14.61 -42.05
CA LYS A 79 34.11 -15.06 -43.28
C LYS A 79 34.97 -16.15 -43.92
N LYS A 80 34.44 -17.38 -43.91
CA LYS A 80 34.96 -18.54 -44.66
C LYS A 80 34.88 -18.32 -46.17
#